data_AF-A0A9R1DYV2-F1
#
_entry.id   AF-A0A9R1DYV2-F1
#
_cell.length_a   1.000
_cell.length_b   1.000
_cell.length_c   1.000
_cell.angle_alpha   90.00
_cell.angle_beta   90.00
_cell.angle_gamma   90.00
#
_symmetry.space_group_name_H-M   'P 1'
#
loop_
_entity.id
_entity.type
_entity.pdbx_description
1 polymer ?
#
loop_
_entity_poly.entity_id
_entity_poly.type
_entity_poly.pdbx_seq_one_letter_code
_entity_poly.pdbx_strand_id
1 'polypeptide(L)'
;MSPASVPWSSLVCGTLGFVLLWEASRLVDLLWWRPWWLKRALRAQGLCGTSYRFLVGDLIDYGRRDKEARSRSMPLRCHNIAPLFPPFLHDLVREHEKTCISSLSVFPKVTISDPDLAKEVLSNKFGHFEKLKFPALSRHLARGLAAYDGEKWVNHRRILNPAFHLEKLKLMMPALSTCCQELVGRWT
;
A
#
# COMPACT_ATOMS: atom_id res chain seq x y z
N MET A 1 62.04 20.93 -3.67
CA MET A 1 60.95 20.04 -3.22
C MET A 1 59.76 20.30 -4.13
N SER A 2 59.56 19.47 -5.14
CA SER A 2 58.43 19.60 -6.07
C SER A 2 57.14 19.15 -5.36
N PRO A 3 56.05 19.94 -5.40
CA PRO A 3 54.80 19.52 -4.79
C PRO A 3 54.29 18.30 -5.55
N ALA A 4 54.08 17.20 -4.84
CA ALA A 4 53.52 15.99 -5.39
C ALA A 4 52.15 16.32 -6.00
N SER A 5 52.08 16.32 -7.33
CA SER A 5 50.82 16.49 -8.06
C SER A 5 49.96 15.28 -7.74
N VAL A 6 48.95 15.47 -6.90
CA VAL A 6 47.99 14.42 -6.57
C VAL A 6 47.37 13.93 -7.89
N PRO A 7 47.53 12.65 -8.25
CA PRO A 7 47.04 12.15 -9.52
C PRO A 7 45.51 12.30 -9.54
N TRP A 8 44.96 12.91 -10.58
CA TRP A 8 43.53 13.19 -10.69
C TRP A 8 42.67 11.92 -10.52
N SER A 9 43.23 10.75 -10.81
CA SER A 9 42.63 9.43 -10.56
C SER A 9 42.32 9.16 -9.08
N SER A 10 43.17 9.62 -8.16
CA SER A 10 42.95 9.45 -6.71
C SER A 10 41.81 10.32 -6.18
N LEU A 11 41.67 11.54 -6.71
CA LEU A 11 40.55 12.45 -6.41
C LEU A 11 39.23 11.90 -6.95
N VAL A 12 39.22 11.39 -8.18
CA VAL A 12 38.03 10.75 -8.78
C VAL A 12 37.62 9.48 -8.03
N CYS A 13 38.58 8.66 -7.61
CA CYS A 13 38.30 7.44 -6.83
C CYS A 13 37.74 7.79 -5.43
N GLY A 14 38.30 8.82 -4.78
CA GLY A 14 37.82 9.31 -3.49
C GLY A 14 36.39 9.87 -3.54
N THR A 15 36.05 10.63 -4.58
CA THR A 15 34.67 11.14 -4.75
C THR A 15 33.68 10.02 -5.05
N LEU A 16 34.05 9.04 -5.88
CA LEU A 16 33.21 7.87 -6.17
C LEU A 16 32.95 7.04 -4.90
N GLY A 17 34.00 6.83 -4.08
CA GLY A 17 33.89 6.13 -2.81
C GLY A 17 32.99 6.86 -1.81
N PHE A 18 33.10 8.18 -1.73
CA PHE A 18 32.22 9.00 -0.88
C PHE A 18 30.75 8.92 -1.33
N VAL A 19 30.49 8.99 -2.64
CA VAL A 19 29.13 8.84 -3.18
C VAL A 19 28.56 7.46 -2.86
N LEU A 20 29.34 6.39 -3.06
CA LEU A 20 28.90 5.03 -2.73
C LEU A 20 28.59 4.85 -1.24
N LEU A 21 29.44 5.39 -0.36
CA LEU A 21 29.23 5.34 1.08
C LEU A 21 27.97 6.13 1.49
N TRP A 22 27.76 7.28 0.87
CA TRP A 22 26.57 8.11 1.09
C TRP A 22 25.28 7.42 0.58
N GLU A 23 25.31 6.75 -0.57
CA GLU A 23 24.15 5.96 -1.01
C GLU A 23 23.89 4.76 -0.11
N ALA A 24 24.96 4.08 0.34
CA ALA A 24 24.83 2.97 1.28
C ALA A 24 24.22 3.42 2.62
N SER A 25 24.65 4.57 3.16
CA SER A 25 24.06 5.12 4.39
C SER A 25 22.60 5.51 4.18
N ARG A 26 22.25 6.13 3.04
CA ARG A 26 20.86 6.43 2.68
C ARG A 26 19.99 5.16 2.61
N LEU A 27 20.51 4.08 2.04
CA LEU A 27 19.80 2.81 1.95
C LEU A 27 19.61 2.17 3.32
N VAL A 28 20.65 2.19 4.18
CA VAL A 28 20.55 1.69 5.56
C VAL A 28 19.53 2.50 6.36
N ASP A 29 19.56 3.82 6.25
CA ASP A 29 18.60 4.67 6.94
C ASP A 29 17.16 4.41 6.47
N LEU A 30 16.96 4.26 5.17
CA LEU A 30 15.64 4.02 4.58
C LEU A 30 15.10 2.62 4.89
N LEU A 31 15.94 1.59 4.75
CA LEU A 31 15.53 0.19 4.86
C LEU A 31 15.51 -0.33 6.30
N TRP A 32 16.30 0.26 7.18
CA TRP A 32 16.50 -0.22 8.54
C TRP A 32 16.12 0.82 9.59
N TRP A 33 16.76 1.99 9.57
CA TRP A 33 16.67 2.95 10.67
C TRP A 33 15.27 3.56 10.80
N ARG A 34 14.74 4.12 9.71
CA ARG A 34 13.40 4.72 9.67
C ARG A 34 12.29 3.75 10.08
N PRO A 35 12.17 2.54 9.50
CA PRO A 35 11.09 1.62 9.87
C PRO A 35 11.23 1.10 11.30
N TRP A 36 12.45 0.87 11.78
CA TRP A 36 12.70 0.49 13.17
C TRP A 36 12.27 1.60 14.15
N TRP A 37 12.72 2.83 13.92
CA TRP A 37 12.39 3.96 14.79
C TRP A 37 10.89 4.27 14.77
N LEU A 38 10.25 4.28 13.59
CA LEU A 38 8.82 4.52 13.46
C LEU A 38 8.00 3.45 14.17
N LYS A 39 8.38 2.17 14.07
CA LYS A 39 7.72 1.09 14.80
C LYS A 39 7.88 1.22 16.31
N ARG A 40 9.07 1.63 16.78
CA ARG A 40 9.33 1.88 18.21
C ARG A 40 8.51 3.05 18.73
N ALA A 41 8.38 4.13 17.95
CA ALA A 41 7.52 5.27 18.29
C ALA A 41 6.03 4.87 18.35
N LEU A 42 5.53 4.11 17.37
CA LEU A 42 4.15 3.62 17.38
C LEU A 42 3.86 2.70 18.58
N ARG A 43 4.80 1.82 18.95
CA ARG A 43 4.68 0.99 20.16
C ARG A 43 4.68 1.82 21.44
N ALA A 44 5.46 2.89 21.50
CA ALA A 44 5.44 3.83 22.63
C ALA A 44 4.09 4.54 22.79
N GLN A 45 3.31 4.67 21.71
CA GLN A 45 1.94 5.18 21.73
C GLN A 45 0.89 4.14 22.15
N GLY A 46 1.31 2.92 22.55
CA GLY A 46 0.42 1.85 23.02
C GLY A 46 -0.15 0.96 21.91
N LEU A 47 0.31 1.12 20.66
CA LEU A 47 -0.16 0.28 19.55
C LEU A 47 0.52 -1.10 19.57
N CYS A 48 -0.30 -2.14 19.69
CA CYS A 48 0.12 -3.54 19.60
C CYS A 48 0.22 -4.00 18.13
N GLY A 49 1.04 -5.01 17.85
CA GLY A 49 1.16 -5.53 16.48
C GLY A 49 2.26 -6.57 16.31
N THR A 50 2.47 -7.01 15.07
CA THR A 50 3.34 -8.14 14.74
C THR A 50 4.80 -7.90 15.11
N SER A 51 5.53 -8.98 15.39
CA SER A 51 6.99 -8.96 15.61
C SER A 51 7.72 -8.50 14.34
N TYR A 52 8.86 -7.81 14.51
CA TYR A 52 9.63 -7.35 13.36
C TYR A 52 10.40 -8.50 12.69
N ARG A 53 10.30 -8.62 11.36
CA ARG A 53 11.13 -9.49 10.51
C ARG A 53 11.89 -8.66 9.49
N PHE A 54 13.21 -8.85 9.45
CA PHE A 54 14.16 -8.14 8.58
C PHE A 54 13.73 -8.21 7.11
N LEU A 55 13.58 -7.04 6.45
CA LEU A 55 13.28 -6.78 5.02
C LEU A 55 11.97 -7.34 4.42
N VAL A 56 11.56 -8.52 4.87
CA VAL A 56 10.41 -9.26 4.34
C VAL A 56 9.12 -8.92 5.10
N GLY A 57 9.24 -8.58 6.39
CA GLY A 57 8.10 -8.28 7.25
C GLY A 57 7.08 -9.43 7.25
N ASP A 58 5.79 -9.05 7.17
CA ASP A 58 4.67 -9.99 7.16
C ASP A 58 4.26 -10.40 5.73
N LEU A 59 4.99 -9.97 4.69
CA LEU A 59 4.58 -10.14 3.29
C LEU A 59 4.51 -11.62 2.86
N ILE A 60 5.42 -12.45 3.38
CA ILE A 60 5.41 -13.90 3.09
C ILE A 60 4.22 -14.57 3.78
N ASP A 61 3.92 -14.18 5.03
CA ASP A 61 2.77 -14.71 5.75
C ASP A 61 1.45 -14.25 5.10
N TYR A 62 1.43 -13.01 4.60
CA TYR A 62 0.34 -12.49 3.80
C TYR A 62 0.10 -13.33 2.54
N GLY A 63 1.14 -13.55 1.73
CA GLY A 63 1.04 -14.32 0.49
C GLY A 63 0.69 -15.80 0.70
N ARG A 64 1.25 -16.42 1.76
CA ARG A 64 0.90 -17.79 2.15
C ARG A 64 -0.57 -17.91 2.54
N ARG A 65 -1.06 -17.04 3.43
CA ARG A 65 -2.47 -17.06 3.87
C ARG A 65 -3.43 -16.73 2.73
N ASP A 66 -3.09 -15.80 1.85
CA ASP A 66 -3.89 -15.50 0.67
C ASP A 66 -4.01 -16.71 -0.25
N LYS A 67 -2.91 -17.44 -0.47
CA LYS A 67 -2.91 -18.68 -1.25
C LYS A 67 -3.76 -19.78 -0.59
N GLU A 68 -3.64 -19.95 0.72
CA GLU A 68 -4.46 -20.92 1.49
C GLU A 68 -5.95 -20.56 1.51
N ALA A 69 -6.28 -19.27 1.60
CA ALA A 69 -7.67 -18.81 1.55
C ALA A 69 -8.28 -19.01 0.17
N ARG A 70 -7.52 -18.72 -0.90
CA ARG A 70 -7.96 -18.93 -2.30
C ARG A 70 -8.11 -20.40 -2.67
N SER A 71 -7.37 -21.31 -2.04
CA SER A 71 -7.51 -22.75 -2.29
C SER A 71 -8.75 -23.35 -1.61
N ARG A 72 -9.28 -22.70 -0.57
CA ARG A 72 -10.53 -23.11 0.08
C ARG A 72 -11.71 -22.67 -0.77
N SER A 73 -12.49 -23.64 -1.23
CA SER A 73 -13.79 -23.34 -1.86
C SER A 73 -14.76 -22.82 -0.80
N MET A 74 -15.48 -21.75 -1.13
CA MET A 74 -16.51 -21.22 -0.24
C MET A 74 -17.70 -22.19 -0.21
N PRO A 75 -18.26 -22.53 0.97
CA PRO A 75 -19.44 -23.36 1.04
C PRO A 75 -20.60 -22.72 0.27
N LEU A 76 -21.38 -23.56 -0.41
CA LEU A 76 -22.61 -23.12 -1.08
C LEU A 76 -23.51 -22.42 -0.05
N ARG A 77 -24.00 -21.22 -0.39
CA ARG A 77 -24.85 -20.34 0.45
C ARG A 77 -24.18 -19.71 1.67
N CYS A 78 -22.85 -19.68 1.75
CA CYS A 78 -22.15 -18.87 2.74
C CYS A 78 -21.92 -17.45 2.20
N HIS A 79 -22.23 -16.42 3.00
CA HIS A 79 -21.94 -15.01 2.65
C HIS A 79 -20.73 -14.45 3.43
N ASN A 80 -20.02 -15.29 4.20
CA ASN A 80 -18.86 -14.87 4.97
C ASN A 80 -17.60 -14.85 4.09
N ILE A 81 -17.39 -13.72 3.40
CA ILE A 81 -16.28 -13.50 2.47
C ILE A 81 -15.04 -12.95 3.18
N ALA A 82 -15.21 -12.38 4.39
CA ALA A 82 -14.13 -11.76 5.16
C ALA A 82 -12.87 -12.65 5.34
N PRO A 83 -12.98 -13.97 5.63
CA PRO A 83 -11.80 -14.82 5.73
C PRO A 83 -11.20 -15.20 4.37
N LEU A 84 -11.86 -14.94 3.24
CA LEU A 84 -11.32 -15.21 1.90
C LEU A 84 -10.56 -14.02 1.33
N PHE A 85 -10.91 -12.80 1.70
CA PHE A 85 -10.34 -11.61 1.08
C PHE A 85 -10.43 -10.40 2.02
N PRO A 86 -9.36 -9.96 2.72
CA PRO A 86 -8.02 -10.51 2.90
C PRO A 86 -7.81 -11.22 4.27
N PRO A 87 -7.46 -12.53 4.31
CA PRO A 87 -7.44 -13.36 5.52
C PRO A 87 -6.50 -12.85 6.62
N PHE A 88 -5.32 -12.38 6.23
CA PHE A 88 -4.32 -11.88 7.16
C PHE A 88 -4.82 -10.69 7.96
N LEU A 89 -5.52 -9.75 7.33
CA LEU A 89 -6.06 -8.59 8.06
C LEU A 89 -7.21 -9.02 8.96
N HIS A 90 -8.08 -9.92 8.50
CA HIS A 90 -9.18 -10.44 9.30
C HIS A 90 -8.68 -11.05 10.62
N ASP A 91 -7.66 -11.90 10.55
CA ASP A 91 -7.08 -12.53 11.75
C ASP A 91 -6.36 -11.51 12.63
N LEU A 92 -5.61 -10.59 12.04
CA LEU A 92 -4.89 -9.55 12.78
C LEU A 92 -5.83 -8.62 13.56
N VAL A 93 -6.98 -8.28 12.98
CA VAL A 93 -8.02 -7.48 13.65
C VAL A 93 -8.70 -8.29 14.76
N ARG A 94 -8.87 -9.60 14.56
CA ARG A 94 -9.45 -10.48 15.58
C ARG A 94 -8.52 -10.68 16.77
N GLU A 95 -7.21 -10.78 16.52
CA GLU A 95 -6.18 -10.94 17.56
C GLU A 95 -5.88 -9.63 18.30
N HIS A 96 -6.00 -8.50 17.61
CA HIS A 96 -5.69 -7.17 18.12
C HIS A 96 -6.90 -6.24 17.92
N GLU A 97 -7.85 -6.32 18.85
CA GLU A 97 -9.26 -5.86 18.75
C GLU A 97 -9.57 -4.53 18.03
N LYS A 98 -8.68 -3.52 18.00
CA LYS A 98 -9.09 -2.15 17.60
C LYS A 98 -8.12 -1.44 16.65
N THR A 99 -6.81 -1.51 16.93
CA THR A 99 -5.78 -0.88 16.10
C THR A 99 -4.50 -1.68 16.20
N CYS A 100 -3.96 -2.11 15.06
CA CYS A 100 -2.80 -2.99 15.04
C CYS A 100 -1.74 -2.56 14.03
N ILE A 101 -0.48 -2.74 14.41
CA ILE A 101 0.66 -2.51 13.53
C ILE A 101 0.98 -3.81 12.80
N SER A 102 1.03 -3.75 11.47
CA SER A 102 1.59 -4.79 10.61
C SER A 102 2.74 -4.21 9.77
N SER A 103 3.58 -5.07 9.19
CA SER A 103 4.67 -4.63 8.33
C SER A 103 4.44 -5.14 6.91
N LEU A 104 4.14 -4.22 5.98
CA LEU A 104 4.07 -4.54 4.55
C LEU A 104 5.48 -4.40 3.97
N SER A 105 6.25 -5.49 3.98
CA SER A 105 7.68 -5.50 3.70
C SER A 105 8.44 -4.58 4.67
N VAL A 106 9.07 -3.51 4.18
CA VAL A 106 9.87 -2.57 4.95
C VAL A 106 9.02 -1.46 5.59
N PHE A 107 7.80 -1.22 5.08
CA PHE A 107 6.97 -0.11 5.53
C PHE A 107 6.01 -0.55 6.65
N PRO A 108 6.03 0.11 7.83
CA PRO A 108 5.03 -0.15 8.85
C PRO A 108 3.67 0.37 8.37
N LYS A 109 2.66 -0.45 8.58
CA LYS A 109 1.26 -0.17 8.28
C LYS A 109 0.47 -0.22 9.58
N VAL A 110 -0.30 0.83 9.83
CA VAL A 110 -1.29 0.84 10.90
C VAL A 110 -2.64 0.48 10.29
N THR A 111 -3.28 -0.55 10.83
CA THR A 111 -4.65 -0.94 10.48
C THR A 111 -5.58 -0.38 11.56
N ILE A 112 -6.56 0.42 11.13
CA ILE A 112 -7.59 1.00 11.99
C ILE A 112 -8.86 0.21 11.75
N SER A 113 -9.37 -0.46 12.78
CA SER A 113 -10.61 -1.25 12.70
C SER A 113 -11.82 -0.54 13.29
N ASP A 114 -11.58 0.48 14.12
CA ASP A 114 -12.63 1.33 14.68
C ASP A 114 -13.27 2.18 13.57
N PRO A 115 -14.59 2.06 13.33
CA PRO A 115 -15.28 2.80 12.29
C PRO A 115 -15.31 4.31 12.54
N ASP A 116 -15.33 4.77 13.79
CA ASP A 116 -15.37 6.19 14.12
C ASP A 116 -14.02 6.84 13.83
N LEU A 117 -12.92 6.19 14.22
CA LEU A 117 -11.56 6.62 13.87
C LEU A 117 -11.33 6.55 12.36
N ALA A 118 -11.79 5.49 11.69
CA ALA A 118 -11.66 5.38 10.24
C ALA A 118 -12.42 6.51 9.52
N LYS A 119 -13.62 6.86 10.00
CA LYS A 119 -14.39 7.99 9.48
C LYS A 119 -13.66 9.30 9.71
N GLU A 120 -13.08 9.52 10.89
CA GLU A 120 -12.30 10.73 11.17
C GLU A 120 -11.11 10.86 10.21
N VAL A 121 -10.31 9.81 10.06
CA VAL A 121 -9.15 9.80 9.15
C VAL A 121 -9.54 10.02 7.70
N LEU A 122 -10.60 9.36 7.22
CA LEU A 122 -11.02 9.42 5.81
C LEU A 122 -11.82 10.68 5.46
N SER A 123 -12.49 11.30 6.44
CA SER A 123 -13.22 12.56 6.23
C SER A 123 -12.36 13.80 6.42
N ASN A 124 -11.16 13.63 6.99
CA ASN A 124 -10.22 14.70 7.22
C ASN A 124 -9.77 15.34 5.89
N LYS A 125 -10.09 16.64 5.71
CA LYS A 125 -9.72 17.45 4.54
C LYS A 125 -8.48 18.31 4.76
N PHE A 126 -7.80 18.21 5.90
CA PHE A 126 -6.60 18.97 6.23
C PHE A 126 -5.36 18.54 5.43
N GLY A 127 -5.49 17.53 4.54
CA GLY A 127 -4.39 17.08 3.68
C GLY A 127 -3.34 16.23 4.41
N HIS A 128 -3.58 15.87 5.67
CA HIS A 128 -2.67 15.04 6.47
C HIS A 128 -2.63 13.58 5.98
N PHE A 129 -3.64 13.14 5.23
CA PHE A 129 -3.71 11.81 4.64
C PHE A 129 -3.37 11.86 3.15
N GLU A 130 -2.13 11.51 2.83
CA GLU A 130 -1.69 11.31 1.45
C GLU A 130 -1.93 9.86 1.01
N LYS A 131 -2.18 9.65 -0.29
CA LYS A 131 -2.26 8.29 -0.83
C LYS A 131 -0.91 7.59 -0.75
N LEU A 132 -0.95 6.27 -0.71
CA LEU A 132 0.25 5.45 -0.73
C LEU A 132 1.07 5.75 -1.99
N LYS A 133 2.28 6.27 -1.79
CA LYS A 133 3.22 6.57 -2.87
C LYS A 133 3.89 5.27 -3.30
N PHE A 134 3.42 4.72 -4.42
CA PHE A 134 4.09 3.58 -5.03
C PHE A 134 5.47 4.01 -5.60
N PRO A 135 6.46 3.08 -5.66
CA PRO A 135 7.74 3.33 -6.29
C PRO A 135 7.59 3.95 -7.68
N ALA A 136 8.56 4.78 -8.08
CA ALA A 136 8.51 5.54 -9.32
C ALA A 136 8.19 4.67 -10.56
N LEU A 137 8.73 3.45 -10.61
CA LEU A 137 8.50 2.52 -11.72
C LEU A 137 7.03 2.09 -11.85
N SER A 138 6.37 1.75 -10.74
CA SER A 138 4.93 1.41 -10.73
C SER A 138 4.03 2.60 -11.06
N ARG A 139 4.48 3.83 -10.82
CA ARG A 139 3.75 5.05 -11.17
C ARG A 139 3.59 5.24 -12.68
N HIS A 140 4.48 4.66 -13.48
CA HIS A 140 4.37 4.65 -14.94
C HIS A 140 3.40 3.59 -15.46
N LEU A 141 3.28 2.45 -14.75
CA LEU A 141 2.40 1.34 -15.13
C LEU A 141 0.92 1.62 -14.79
N ALA A 142 0.66 2.34 -13.70
CA ALA A 142 -0.68 2.63 -13.21
C ALA A 142 -0.93 4.15 -13.13
N ARG A 143 -0.85 4.86 -14.27
CA ARG A 143 -1.25 6.28 -14.34
C ARG A 143 -2.78 6.37 -14.35
N GLY A 144 -3.35 7.14 -13.42
CA GLY A 144 -4.79 7.35 -13.37
C GLY A 144 -5.27 8.01 -12.07
N LEU A 145 -6.60 8.12 -11.94
CA LEU A 145 -7.23 8.78 -10.78
C LEU A 145 -6.85 8.14 -9.44
N ALA A 146 -6.58 6.83 -9.43
CA ALA A 146 -6.12 6.14 -8.23
C ALA A 146 -4.74 6.64 -7.73
N ALA A 147 -3.85 7.02 -8.63
CA ALA A 147 -2.47 7.42 -8.32
C ALA A 147 -2.25 8.94 -8.22
N TYR A 148 -3.21 9.77 -8.69
CA TYR A 148 -3.12 11.22 -8.57
C TYR A 148 -3.50 11.71 -7.17
N ASP A 149 -2.83 12.75 -6.70
CA ASP A 149 -3.09 13.44 -5.44
C ASP A 149 -3.32 14.94 -5.65
N GLY A 150 -3.83 15.62 -4.62
CA GLY A 150 -4.03 17.08 -4.60
C GLY A 150 -4.93 17.60 -5.72
N GLU A 151 -4.59 18.77 -6.27
CA GLU A 151 -5.36 19.44 -7.33
C GLU A 151 -5.53 18.58 -8.59
N LYS A 152 -4.48 17.84 -8.96
CA LYS A 152 -4.53 16.95 -10.13
C LYS A 152 -5.63 15.92 -9.97
N TRP A 153 -5.77 15.34 -8.78
CA TRP A 153 -6.86 14.41 -8.49
C TRP A 153 -8.23 15.07 -8.51
N VAL A 154 -8.36 16.27 -7.91
CA VAL A 154 -9.63 17.02 -7.89
C VAL A 154 -10.13 17.31 -9.31
N ASN A 155 -9.23 17.78 -10.19
CA ASN A 155 -9.57 18.10 -11.58
C ASN A 155 -10.04 16.86 -12.35
N HIS A 156 -9.31 15.74 -12.24
CA HIS A 156 -9.69 14.51 -12.94
C HIS A 156 -10.99 13.91 -12.38
N ARG A 157 -11.21 13.98 -11.07
CA ARG A 157 -12.47 13.52 -10.46
C ARG A 157 -13.65 14.36 -10.92
N ARG A 158 -13.49 15.68 -11.03
CA ARG A 158 -14.52 16.59 -11.54
C ARG A 158 -14.93 16.26 -12.98
N ILE A 159 -13.97 15.92 -13.83
CA ILE A 159 -14.22 15.53 -15.23
C ILE A 159 -14.94 14.18 -15.33
N LEU A 160 -14.59 13.22 -14.47
CA LEU A 160 -15.14 11.86 -14.52
C LEU A 160 -16.50 11.72 -13.86
N ASN A 161 -16.77 12.46 -12.78
CA ASN A 161 -18.01 12.34 -12.00
C ASN A 161 -19.32 12.37 -12.85
N PRO A 162 -19.47 13.26 -13.86
CA PRO A 162 -20.68 13.31 -14.68
C PRO A 162 -21.02 12.01 -15.41
N ALA A 163 -20.02 11.20 -15.76
CA ALA A 163 -20.23 9.91 -16.43
C ALA A 163 -20.91 8.88 -15.51
N PHE A 164 -20.77 9.04 -14.19
CA PHE A 164 -21.35 8.15 -13.17
C PHE A 164 -22.62 8.72 -12.53
N HIS A 165 -23.24 9.74 -13.14
CA HIS A 165 -24.55 10.23 -12.71
C HIS A 165 -25.64 9.19 -13.02
N LEU A 166 -26.66 9.13 -12.16
CA LEU A 166 -27.73 8.13 -12.24
C LEU A 166 -28.39 8.06 -13.63
N GLU A 167 -28.61 9.21 -14.27
CA GLU A 167 -29.18 9.29 -15.62
C GLU A 167 -28.32 8.59 -16.67
N LYS A 168 -27.00 8.78 -16.61
CA LYS A 168 -26.05 8.12 -17.52
C LYS A 168 -25.95 6.62 -17.23
N LEU A 169 -25.96 6.24 -15.94
CA LEU A 169 -25.98 4.84 -15.53
C LEU A 169 -27.23 4.10 -16.05
N LYS A 170 -28.41 4.74 -16.02
CA LYS A 170 -29.65 4.16 -16.58
C LYS A 170 -29.52 3.84 -18.07
N LEU A 171 -28.81 4.67 -18.84
CA LEU A 171 -28.56 4.41 -20.26
C LEU A 171 -27.63 3.20 -20.49
N MET A 172 -26.78 2.87 -19.51
CA MET A 172 -25.88 1.71 -19.58
C MET A 172 -26.54 0.40 -19.13
N MET A 173 -27.68 0.47 -18.42
CA MET A 173 -28.38 -0.70 -17.88
C MET A 173 -28.73 -1.77 -18.93
N PRO A 174 -29.22 -1.44 -20.14
CA PRO A 174 -29.50 -2.46 -21.15
C PRO A 174 -28.25 -3.26 -21.52
N ALA A 175 -27.11 -2.58 -21.73
CA ALA A 175 -25.85 -3.25 -22.07
C ALA A 175 -25.36 -4.15 -20.94
N LEU A 176 -25.43 -3.69 -19.69
CA LEU A 176 -25.10 -4.50 -18.52
C LEU A 176 -25.98 -5.75 -18.44
N SER A 177 -27.29 -5.60 -18.66
CA SER A 177 -28.24 -6.71 -18.67
C SER A 177 -27.89 -7.75 -19.73
N THR A 178 -27.60 -7.32 -20.96
CA THR A 178 -27.21 -8.22 -22.05
C THR A 178 -25.93 -8.98 -21.70
N CYS A 179 -24.88 -8.29 -21.22
CA CYS A 179 -23.64 -8.96 -20.82
C CYS A 179 -23.86 -9.97 -19.69
N CYS A 180 -24.70 -9.65 -18.70
CA CYS A 180 -25.04 -10.59 -17.63
C CYS A 180 -25.80 -11.81 -18.16
N GLN A 181 -26.77 -11.63 -19.05
CA GLN A 181 -27.52 -12.72 -19.66
C GLN A 181 -26.62 -13.65 -20.47
N GLU A 182 -25.70 -13.09 -21.28
CA GLU A 182 -24.72 -13.89 -22.03
C GLU A 182 -23.80 -14.68 -21.10
N LEU A 183 -23.33 -14.06 -20.01
CA LEU A 183 -22.46 -14.73 -19.04
C LEU A 183 -23.18 -15.89 -18.35
N VAL A 184 -24.42 -15.67 -17.89
CA VAL A 184 -25.24 -16.72 -17.27
C VAL A 184 -25.55 -17.84 -18.27
N GLY A 185 -25.93 -17.49 -19.50
CA GLY A 185 -26.24 -18.48 -20.55
C GLY A 185 -25.05 -19.34 -20.97
N ARG A 186 -23.80 -18.89 -20.75
CA ARG A 186 -22.59 -19.71 -20.95
C ARG A 186 -22.28 -20.64 -19.77
N TRP A 187 -22.78 -20.31 -18.58
CA TRP A 187 -22.52 -21.05 -17.35
C TRP A 187 -23.56 -22.12 -17.06
N THR A 188 -24.77 -21.98 -17.64
CA THR A 188 -25.83 -22.99 -17.66
C THR A 188 -25.70 -23.88 -18.88
#